data_AF-A0A7C4NTJ2-F1
#
_entry.id   AF-A0A7C4NTJ2-F1
#
_cell.length_a   1.000
_cell.length_b   1.000
_cell.length_c   1.000
_cell.angle_alpha   90.00
_cell.angle_beta   90.00
_cell.angle_gamma   90.00
#
_symmetry.space_group_name_H-M   'P 1'
#
loop_
_entity.id
_entity.type
_entity.pdbx_description
1 polymer ?
#
loop_
_entity_poly.entity_id
_entity_poly.type
_entity_poly.pdbx_seq_one_letter_code
_entity_poly.pdbx_strand_id
1 'polypeptide(L)'
;MAGLTAALNIAKNALLTFQTATQVISHNIANVSNEAYCRQKPIETTYPSSPSPAGPIGSGVKIEMIQRYFDAFLEKNINLKRTDYGLFSAEETGLTILETLFNEVTEESGLINILQNFWTAWQNLSNYPENLSARTQIIETGKLIVEALRAKFKGMQDLETQIGLKLKTIVDKINALSSQIAELNLQISAMETGGKSANDLRDQRDKLVGELSQLVSIQYFETKEGAYNIVLGKGFNLVELGRTWKLEVSGTDVYWISTKGEKIPL
;
A
#
# COMPACT_ATOMS: atom_id res chain seq x y z
N MET A 1 53.33 -16.18 28.86
CA MET A 1 52.36 -17.23 29.26
C MET A 1 51.10 -17.12 28.39
N ALA A 2 51.17 -17.63 27.16
CA ALA A 2 50.15 -17.41 26.11
C ALA A 2 49.33 -18.66 25.74
N GLY A 3 49.36 -19.72 26.57
CA GLY A 3 48.76 -21.01 26.20
C GLY A 3 47.29 -21.19 26.63
N LEU A 4 47.05 -21.31 27.93
CA LEU A 4 45.74 -21.75 28.45
C LEU A 4 44.68 -20.64 28.47
N THR A 5 45.02 -19.43 28.89
CA THR A 5 44.07 -18.30 28.95
C THR A 5 43.63 -17.86 27.56
N ALA A 6 44.54 -17.89 26.57
CA ALA A 6 44.22 -17.62 25.18
C ALA A 6 43.25 -18.69 24.61
N ALA A 7 43.52 -19.97 24.85
CA ALA A 7 42.64 -21.06 24.44
C ALA A 7 41.24 -20.96 25.10
N LEU A 8 41.17 -20.64 26.40
CA LEU A 8 39.91 -20.44 27.11
C LEU A 8 39.14 -19.22 26.58
N ASN A 9 39.83 -18.13 26.25
CA ASN A 9 39.20 -16.95 25.64
C ASN A 9 38.66 -17.24 24.24
N ILE A 10 39.39 -18.02 23.41
CA ILE A 10 38.91 -18.48 22.11
C ILE A 10 37.64 -19.32 22.27
N ALA A 11 37.66 -20.28 23.20
CA ALA A 11 36.49 -21.13 23.49
C ALA A 11 35.28 -20.30 23.97
N LYS A 12 35.49 -19.33 24.87
CA LYS A 12 34.45 -18.40 25.34
C LYS A 12 33.85 -17.60 24.18
N ASN A 13 34.70 -17.00 23.34
CA ASN A 13 34.26 -16.19 22.20
C ASN A 13 33.48 -17.02 21.18
N ALA A 14 33.92 -18.25 20.92
CA ALA A 14 33.21 -19.19 20.06
C ALA A 14 31.82 -19.54 20.63
N LEU A 15 31.74 -19.90 21.92
CA LEU A 15 30.47 -20.23 22.57
C LEU A 15 29.47 -19.07 22.54
N LEU A 16 29.92 -17.85 22.86
CA LEU A 16 29.05 -16.66 22.79
C LEU A 16 28.57 -16.38 21.35
N THR A 17 29.47 -16.50 20.37
CA THR A 17 29.14 -16.33 18.94
C THR A 17 28.10 -17.34 18.49
N PHE A 18 28.29 -18.63 18.78
CA PHE A 18 27.33 -19.66 18.40
C PHE A 18 26.03 -19.60 19.21
N GLN A 19 26.05 -19.08 20.44
CA GLN A 19 24.83 -18.80 21.21
C GLN A 19 23.98 -17.75 20.50
N THR A 20 24.57 -16.62 20.07
CA THR A 20 23.86 -15.59 19.32
C THR A 20 23.43 -16.10 17.94
N ALA A 21 24.27 -16.87 17.24
CA ALA A 21 23.87 -17.48 15.97
C ALA A 21 22.66 -18.41 16.13
N THR A 22 22.62 -19.21 17.20
CA THR A 22 21.48 -20.06 17.54
C THR A 22 20.24 -19.21 17.86
N GLN A 23 20.38 -18.10 18.57
CA GLN A 23 19.27 -17.16 18.80
C GLN A 23 18.70 -16.60 17.49
N VAL A 24 19.55 -16.23 16.53
CA VAL A 24 19.08 -15.76 15.20
C VAL A 24 18.37 -16.88 14.44
N ILE A 25 18.88 -18.12 14.51
CA ILE A 25 18.21 -19.28 13.92
C ILE A 25 16.85 -19.52 14.57
N SER A 26 16.76 -19.48 15.91
CA SER A 26 15.49 -19.60 16.64
C SER A 26 14.53 -18.47 16.29
N HIS A 27 15.03 -17.24 16.14
CA HIS A 27 14.22 -16.08 15.72
C HIS A 27 13.65 -16.26 14.31
N ASN A 28 14.45 -16.76 13.36
CA ASN A 28 13.99 -17.09 12.02
C ASN A 28 12.91 -18.18 12.02
N ILE A 29 13.10 -19.25 12.81
CA ILE A 29 12.13 -20.34 12.91
C ILE A 29 10.82 -19.85 13.53
N ALA A 30 10.90 -19.03 14.57
CA ALA A 30 9.72 -18.46 15.23
C ALA A 30 8.90 -17.56 14.30
N ASN A 31 9.56 -16.88 13.36
CA ASN A 31 8.93 -15.98 12.40
C ASN A 31 8.69 -16.59 11.02
N VAL A 32 8.82 -17.91 10.85
CA VAL A 32 8.68 -18.56 9.53
C VAL A 32 7.32 -18.33 8.87
N SER A 33 6.26 -18.15 9.68
CA SER A 33 4.89 -17.89 9.20
C SER A 33 4.57 -16.39 9.04
N ASN A 34 5.51 -15.49 9.33
CA ASN A 34 5.31 -14.07 9.15
C ASN A 34 5.75 -13.66 7.73
N GLU A 35 4.79 -13.35 6.86
CA GLU A 35 5.05 -13.00 5.46
C GLU A 35 5.95 -11.76 5.29
N ALA A 36 5.94 -10.85 6.26
CA ALA A 36 6.77 -9.63 6.22
C ALA A 36 8.19 -9.83 6.76
N TYR A 37 8.49 -11.00 7.34
CA TYR A 37 9.78 -11.26 7.98
C TYR A 37 10.84 -11.65 6.94
N CYS A 38 11.97 -10.96 6.95
CA CYS A 38 13.12 -11.35 6.15
C CYS A 38 14.07 -12.21 6.97
N ARG A 39 14.54 -13.31 6.35
CA ARG A 39 15.53 -14.19 6.98
C ARG A 39 16.76 -13.38 7.40
N GLN A 40 17.22 -13.61 8.61
CA GLN A 40 18.43 -12.98 9.14
C GLN A 40 19.58 -13.99 9.20
N LYS A 41 20.79 -13.57 8.85
CA LYS A 41 22.01 -14.37 8.88
C LYS A 41 23.06 -13.69 9.76
N PRO A 42 23.56 -14.35 10.81
CA PRO A 42 24.74 -13.86 11.51
C PRO A 42 25.94 -13.95 10.57
N ILE A 43 26.71 -12.88 10.44
CA ILE A 43 27.96 -12.85 9.69
C ILE A 43 29.11 -12.94 10.68
N GLU A 44 29.79 -14.08 10.68
CA GLU A 44 30.95 -14.31 11.54
C GLU A 44 32.24 -13.78 10.91
N THR A 45 33.09 -13.18 11.72
CA THR A 45 34.45 -12.78 11.33
C THR A 45 35.46 -13.17 12.42
N THR A 46 36.72 -13.29 12.05
CA THR A 46 37.79 -13.60 13.00
C THR A 46 38.16 -12.37 13.82
N TYR A 47 38.46 -12.58 15.10
CA TYR A 47 39.11 -11.54 15.88
C TYR A 47 40.50 -11.24 15.31
N PRO A 48 40.98 -9.99 15.43
CA PRO A 48 42.36 -9.64 15.09
C PRO A 48 43.35 -10.60 15.76
N SER A 49 44.39 -11.00 15.03
CA SER A 49 45.42 -11.89 15.56
C SER A 49 46.26 -11.18 16.62
N SER A 50 46.65 -11.93 17.65
CA SER A 50 47.51 -11.42 18.72
C SER A 50 48.98 -11.79 18.43
N PRO A 51 49.94 -10.85 18.58
CA PRO A 51 51.35 -11.14 18.41
C PRO A 51 51.83 -12.23 19.39
N SER A 52 52.58 -13.20 18.89
CA SER A 52 53.20 -14.26 19.68
C SER A 52 54.61 -14.57 19.16
N PRO A 53 55.53 -15.08 20.00
CA PRO A 53 56.88 -15.46 19.58
C PRO A 53 56.94 -16.48 18.42
N ALA A 54 55.85 -17.22 18.18
CA ALA A 54 55.72 -18.21 17.09
C ALA A 54 55.04 -17.65 15.81
N GLY A 55 54.73 -16.36 15.78
CA GLY A 55 53.91 -15.70 14.74
C GLY A 55 52.53 -15.29 15.26
N PRO A 56 51.76 -14.46 14.53
CA PRO A 56 50.43 -14.03 14.96
C PRO A 56 49.47 -15.23 15.11
N ILE A 57 48.83 -15.35 16.27
CA ILE A 57 47.83 -16.41 16.54
C ILE A 57 46.44 -15.79 16.57
N GLY A 58 45.47 -16.42 15.89
CA GLY A 58 44.08 -15.95 15.85
C GLY A 58 43.40 -15.98 17.22
N SER A 59 42.54 -15.00 17.51
CA SER A 59 41.88 -14.83 18.81
C SER A 59 40.41 -15.28 18.83
N GLY A 60 40.05 -16.20 17.92
CA GLY A 60 38.72 -16.79 17.80
C GLY A 60 37.81 -16.04 16.83
N VAL A 61 36.50 -16.20 17.00
CA VAL A 61 35.44 -15.68 16.11
C VAL A 61 34.52 -14.74 16.87
N LYS A 62 33.95 -13.74 16.18
CA LYS A 62 32.86 -12.88 16.63
C LYS A 62 31.79 -12.76 15.55
N ILE A 63 30.59 -12.34 15.92
CA ILE A 63 29.60 -11.84 14.97
C ILE A 63 29.95 -10.38 14.65
N GLU A 64 30.15 -10.08 13.37
CA GLU A 64 30.35 -8.72 12.89
C GLU A 64 29.01 -7.98 12.81
N MET A 65 28.02 -8.61 12.18
CA MET A 65 26.66 -8.08 12.03
C MET A 65 25.64 -9.20 11.84
N ILE A 66 24.37 -8.88 12.03
CA ILE A 66 23.26 -9.74 11.63
C ILE A 66 22.69 -9.14 10.34
N GLN A 67 22.96 -9.80 9.23
CA GLN A 67 22.55 -9.35 7.90
C GLN A 67 21.13 -9.84 7.58
N ARG A 68 20.27 -8.93 7.14
CA ARG A 68 18.96 -9.24 6.58
C ARG A 68 19.11 -9.73 5.12
N TYR A 69 18.52 -10.87 4.79
CA TYR A 69 18.39 -11.33 3.40
C TYR A 69 17.21 -10.62 2.76
N PHE A 70 17.50 -9.54 2.03
CA PHE A 70 16.51 -8.69 1.40
C PHE A 70 17.00 -8.27 0.02
N ASP A 71 16.13 -8.37 -0.99
CA ASP A 71 16.39 -7.88 -2.34
C ASP A 71 15.57 -6.62 -2.58
N ALA A 72 16.22 -5.47 -2.46
CA ALA A 72 15.60 -4.16 -2.62
C ALA A 72 15.06 -3.93 -4.04
N PHE A 73 15.68 -4.53 -5.06
CA PHE A 73 15.21 -4.40 -6.44
C PHE A 73 13.92 -5.19 -6.62
N LEU A 74 13.87 -6.42 -6.14
CA LEU A 74 12.65 -7.23 -6.20
C LEU A 74 11.50 -6.60 -5.42
N GLU A 75 11.74 -6.13 -4.18
CA GLU A 75 10.71 -5.49 -3.37
C GLU A 75 10.16 -4.22 -4.02
N LYS A 76 11.03 -3.41 -4.64
CA LYS A 76 10.59 -2.24 -5.41
C LYS A 76 9.69 -2.63 -6.59
N ASN A 77 10.02 -3.69 -7.32
CA ASN A 77 9.17 -4.19 -8.40
C ASN A 77 7.83 -4.74 -7.88
N ILE A 78 7.84 -5.45 -6.75
CA ILE A 78 6.60 -5.93 -6.09
C ILE A 78 5.71 -4.74 -5.71
N ASN A 79 6.26 -3.70 -5.11
CA ASN A 79 5.49 -2.51 -4.72
C ASN A 79 4.91 -1.76 -5.93
N LEU A 80 5.64 -1.71 -7.06
CA LEU A 80 5.08 -1.20 -8.32
C LEU A 80 3.89 -2.05 -8.79
N LYS A 81 3.97 -3.38 -8.69
CA LYS A 81 2.85 -4.28 -9.04
C LYS A 81 1.69 -4.22 -8.05
N ARG A 82 1.94 -3.95 -6.78
CA ARG A 82 0.88 -3.66 -5.79
C ARG A 82 0.13 -2.38 -6.15
N THR A 83 0.83 -1.34 -6.63
CA THR A 83 0.19 -0.12 -7.15
C THR A 83 -0.69 -0.42 -8.36
N ASP A 84 -0.17 -1.12 -9.36
CA ASP A 84 -0.93 -1.51 -10.57
C ASP A 84 -2.20 -2.31 -10.16
N TYR A 85 -2.04 -3.28 -9.27
CA TYR A 85 -3.14 -4.10 -8.76
C TYR A 85 -4.18 -3.27 -8.00
N GLY A 86 -3.76 -2.36 -7.13
CA GLY A 86 -4.65 -1.47 -6.39
C GLY A 86 -5.49 -0.59 -7.31
N LEU A 87 -4.88 -0.07 -8.38
CA LEU A 87 -5.57 0.72 -9.41
C LEU A 87 -6.65 -0.10 -10.11
N PHE A 88 -6.30 -1.26 -10.67
CA PHE A 88 -7.25 -2.09 -11.41
C PHE A 88 -8.36 -2.65 -10.52
N SER A 89 -8.07 -3.01 -9.27
CA SER A 89 -9.09 -3.46 -8.32
C SER A 89 -10.09 -2.34 -7.97
N ALA A 90 -9.63 -1.11 -7.86
CA ALA A 90 -10.50 0.05 -7.64
C ALA A 90 -11.38 0.33 -8.87
N GLU A 91 -10.82 0.24 -10.07
CA GLU A 91 -11.53 0.41 -11.33
C GLU A 91 -12.60 -0.67 -11.54
N GLU A 92 -12.25 -1.94 -11.33
CA GLU A 92 -13.17 -3.07 -11.37
C GLU A 92 -14.36 -2.84 -10.43
N THR A 93 -14.10 -2.48 -9.17
CA THR A 93 -15.16 -2.20 -8.19
C THR A 93 -16.14 -1.12 -8.69
N GLY A 94 -15.61 -0.04 -9.26
CA GLY A 94 -16.43 1.06 -9.80
C GLY A 94 -17.25 0.62 -11.02
N LEU A 95 -16.62 -0.11 -11.93
CA LEU A 95 -17.27 -0.62 -13.15
C LEU A 95 -18.36 -1.66 -12.84
N THR A 96 -18.17 -2.54 -11.86
CA THR A 96 -19.20 -3.52 -11.45
C THR A 96 -20.46 -2.82 -10.91
N ILE A 97 -20.31 -1.72 -10.18
CA ILE A 97 -21.47 -0.95 -9.70
C ILE A 97 -22.19 -0.28 -10.87
N LEU A 98 -21.44 0.29 -11.82
CA LEU A 98 -22.01 0.86 -13.04
C LEU A 98 -22.72 -0.21 -13.89
N GLU A 99 -22.11 -1.38 -14.06
CA GLU A 99 -22.73 -2.51 -14.76
C GLU A 99 -24.07 -2.88 -14.12
N THR A 100 -24.11 -2.98 -12.79
CA THR A 100 -25.36 -3.26 -12.06
C THR A 100 -26.41 -2.16 -12.29
N LEU A 101 -26.00 -0.90 -12.37
CA LEU A 101 -26.91 0.22 -12.63
C LEU A 101 -27.50 0.17 -14.04
N PHE A 102 -26.77 -0.34 -15.05
CA PHE A 102 -27.19 -0.39 -16.45
C PHE A 102 -27.62 -1.79 -16.94
N ASN A 103 -27.62 -2.80 -16.07
CA ASN A 103 -28.02 -4.16 -16.43
C ASN A 103 -29.54 -4.28 -16.57
N GLU A 104 -30.05 -3.93 -17.75
CA GLU A 104 -31.49 -3.80 -18.03
C GLU A 104 -32.06 -4.91 -18.91
N VAL A 105 -31.24 -5.84 -19.40
CA VAL A 105 -31.60 -6.81 -20.45
C VAL A 105 -32.74 -7.75 -20.02
N THR A 106 -32.91 -7.98 -18.72
CA THR A 106 -33.90 -8.92 -18.17
C THR A 106 -35.10 -8.25 -17.51
N GLU A 107 -35.16 -6.92 -17.42
CA GLU A 107 -36.20 -6.21 -16.66
C GLU A 107 -37.26 -5.58 -17.58
N GLU A 108 -38.54 -5.81 -17.30
CA GLU A 108 -39.66 -5.12 -17.98
C GLU A 108 -39.56 -3.59 -17.80
N SER A 109 -38.91 -3.12 -16.73
CA SER A 109 -38.57 -1.73 -16.44
C SER A 109 -37.30 -1.21 -17.12
N GLY A 110 -36.65 -2.01 -17.98
CA GLY A 110 -35.47 -1.58 -18.73
C GLY A 110 -35.80 -0.43 -19.69
N LEU A 111 -34.85 0.51 -19.88
CA LEU A 111 -35.02 1.68 -20.73
C LEU A 111 -35.37 1.29 -22.17
N ILE A 112 -34.79 0.18 -22.67
CA ILE A 112 -35.09 -0.35 -23.99
C ILE A 112 -36.58 -0.71 -24.13
N ASN A 113 -37.14 -1.43 -23.14
CA ASN A 113 -38.55 -1.82 -23.13
C ASN A 113 -39.46 -0.59 -23.00
N ILE A 114 -39.10 0.36 -22.13
CA ILE A 114 -39.83 1.63 -21.97
C ILE A 114 -39.84 2.44 -23.28
N LEU A 115 -38.70 2.51 -23.99
CA LEU A 115 -38.59 3.19 -25.29
C LEU A 115 -39.43 2.49 -26.36
N GLN A 116 -39.40 1.15 -26.42
CA GLN A 116 -40.24 0.40 -27.36
C GLN A 116 -41.72 0.69 -27.11
N ASN A 117 -42.17 0.65 -25.86
CA ASN A 117 -43.56 0.95 -25.48
C ASN A 117 -43.96 2.39 -25.86
N PHE A 118 -43.06 3.36 -25.71
CA PHE A 118 -43.29 4.74 -26.14
C PHE A 118 -43.47 4.85 -27.66
N TRP A 119 -42.62 4.19 -28.44
CA TRP A 119 -42.76 4.19 -29.90
C TRP A 119 -44.03 3.46 -30.37
N THR A 120 -44.41 2.36 -29.72
CA THR A 120 -45.68 1.68 -29.98
C THR A 120 -46.87 2.58 -29.64
N ALA A 121 -46.81 3.35 -28.55
CA ALA A 121 -47.85 4.31 -28.19
C ALA A 121 -47.98 5.42 -29.25
N TRP A 122 -46.86 5.92 -29.78
CA TRP A 122 -46.85 6.86 -30.91
C TRP A 122 -47.47 6.28 -32.18
N GLN A 123 -47.15 5.04 -32.53
CA GLN A 123 -47.74 4.36 -33.68
C GLN A 123 -49.26 4.22 -33.52
N ASN A 124 -49.73 3.85 -32.32
CA ASN A 124 -51.16 3.74 -32.03
C ASN A 124 -51.89 5.08 -32.14
N LEU A 125 -51.31 6.18 -31.65
CA LEU A 125 -51.92 7.51 -31.81
C LEU A 125 -51.97 7.93 -33.28
N SER A 126 -50.94 7.61 -34.08
CA SER A 126 -50.93 7.91 -35.52
C SER A 126 -52.08 7.21 -36.25
N ASN A 127 -52.43 5.99 -35.84
CA ASN A 127 -53.56 5.25 -36.41
C ASN A 127 -54.92 5.76 -35.91
N TYR A 128 -54.99 6.30 -34.69
CA TYR A 128 -56.23 6.72 -34.03
C TYR A 128 -56.10 8.07 -33.29
N PRO A 129 -55.94 9.20 -34.02
CA PRO A 129 -55.59 10.49 -33.42
C PRO A 129 -56.71 11.10 -32.54
N GLU A 130 -57.97 10.72 -32.74
CA GLU A 130 -59.11 11.19 -31.95
C GLU A 130 -59.31 10.40 -30.65
N ASN A 131 -58.65 9.24 -30.49
CA ASN A 131 -58.80 8.40 -29.32
C ASN A 131 -58.07 9.00 -28.11
N LEU A 132 -58.84 9.43 -27.09
CA LEU A 132 -58.29 10.03 -25.88
C LEU A 132 -57.36 9.08 -25.12
N SER A 133 -57.67 7.77 -25.07
CA SER A 133 -56.82 6.78 -24.41
C SER A 133 -55.46 6.64 -25.08
N ALA A 134 -55.39 6.72 -26.42
CA ALA A 134 -54.13 6.70 -27.15
C ALA A 134 -53.24 7.92 -26.85
N ARG A 135 -53.87 9.11 -26.68
CA ARG A 135 -53.15 10.34 -26.26
C ARG A 135 -52.61 10.21 -24.84
N THR A 136 -53.41 9.70 -23.91
CA THR A 136 -53.00 9.47 -22.52
C THR A 136 -51.84 8.48 -22.44
N GLN A 137 -51.86 7.40 -23.24
CA GLN A 137 -50.81 6.38 -23.23
C GLN A 137 -49.43 6.94 -23.60
N ILE A 138 -49.33 7.87 -24.56
CA ILE A 138 -48.05 8.53 -24.90
C ILE A 138 -47.54 9.38 -23.73
N ILE A 139 -48.43 10.10 -23.05
CA ILE A 139 -48.05 10.93 -21.91
C ILE A 139 -47.50 10.05 -20.78
N GLU A 140 -48.16 8.94 -20.46
CA GLU A 140 -47.72 8.03 -19.41
C GLU A 140 -46.40 7.32 -19.77
N THR A 141 -46.26 6.80 -20.99
CA THR A 141 -45.00 6.19 -21.44
C THR A 141 -43.85 7.22 -21.51
N GLY A 142 -44.14 8.47 -21.86
CA GLY A 142 -43.17 9.57 -21.81
C GLY A 142 -42.71 9.90 -20.38
N LYS A 143 -43.62 9.89 -19.40
CA LYS A 143 -43.26 10.06 -17.97
C LYS A 143 -42.34 8.93 -17.50
N LEU A 144 -42.62 7.68 -17.88
CA LEU A 144 -41.79 6.53 -17.53
C LEU A 144 -40.35 6.66 -18.04
N ILE A 145 -40.13 7.19 -19.26
CA ILE A 145 -38.77 7.48 -19.77
C ILE A 145 -38.05 8.47 -18.85
N VAL A 146 -38.72 9.57 -18.50
CA VAL A 146 -38.13 10.61 -17.64
C VAL A 146 -37.81 10.05 -16.24
N GLU A 147 -38.70 9.25 -15.68
CA GLU A 147 -38.50 8.59 -14.38
C GLU A 147 -37.32 7.62 -14.42
N ALA A 148 -37.22 6.79 -15.45
CA ALA A 148 -36.10 5.87 -15.64
C ALA A 148 -34.76 6.62 -15.75
N LEU A 149 -34.68 7.65 -16.59
CA LEU A 149 -33.46 8.46 -16.74
C LEU A 149 -33.06 9.17 -15.44
N ARG A 150 -34.04 9.71 -14.70
CA ARG A 150 -33.80 10.34 -13.39
C ARG A 150 -33.30 9.33 -12.37
N ALA A 151 -33.83 8.12 -12.35
CA ALA A 151 -33.39 7.05 -11.45
C ALA A 151 -31.92 6.67 -11.74
N LYS A 152 -31.53 6.52 -13.01
CA LYS A 152 -30.13 6.23 -13.38
C LYS A 152 -29.20 7.38 -13.01
N PHE A 153 -29.58 8.62 -13.32
CA PHE A 153 -28.80 9.80 -12.96
C PHE A 153 -28.58 9.88 -11.44
N LYS A 154 -29.63 9.64 -10.65
CA LYS A 154 -29.52 9.59 -9.19
C LYS A 154 -28.59 8.48 -8.72
N GLY A 155 -28.68 7.28 -9.31
CA GLY A 155 -27.76 6.18 -9.01
C GLY A 155 -26.29 6.53 -9.27
N MET A 156 -26.00 7.29 -10.34
CA MET A 156 -24.65 7.79 -10.60
C MET A 156 -24.19 8.82 -9.56
N GLN A 157 -25.06 9.73 -9.13
CA GLN A 157 -24.75 10.70 -8.06
C GLN A 157 -24.50 10.01 -6.71
N ASP A 158 -25.27 8.96 -6.41
CA ASP A 158 -25.07 8.16 -5.20
C ASP A 158 -23.72 7.43 -5.25
N LEU A 159 -23.33 6.89 -6.41
CA LEU A 159 -22.01 6.29 -6.63
C LEU A 159 -20.88 7.31 -6.45
N GLU A 160 -20.98 8.50 -7.03
CA GLU A 160 -20.00 9.57 -6.85
C GLU A 160 -19.81 9.95 -5.37
N THR A 161 -20.92 10.06 -4.63
CA THR A 161 -20.90 10.33 -3.19
C THR A 161 -20.21 9.20 -2.42
N GLN A 162 -20.49 7.94 -2.76
CA GLN A 162 -19.84 6.78 -2.14
C GLN A 162 -18.33 6.74 -2.43
N ILE A 163 -17.91 7.09 -3.65
CA ILE A 163 -16.49 7.21 -4.01
C ILE A 163 -15.81 8.26 -3.13
N GLY A 164 -16.41 9.44 -2.94
CA GLY A 164 -15.87 10.49 -2.07
C GLY A 164 -15.69 10.02 -0.62
N LEU A 165 -16.67 9.29 -0.06
CA LEU A 165 -16.57 8.72 1.29
C LEU A 165 -15.46 7.65 1.39
N LYS A 166 -15.32 6.80 0.37
CA LYS A 166 -14.27 5.79 0.30
C LYS A 166 -12.88 6.43 0.17
N LEU A 167 -12.74 7.46 -0.65
CA LEU A 167 -11.51 8.23 -0.81
C LEU A 167 -11.08 8.86 0.51
N LYS A 168 -12.00 9.45 1.28
CA LYS A 168 -11.69 9.99 2.61
C LYS A 168 -11.06 8.93 3.52
N THR A 169 -11.67 7.74 3.58
CA THR A 169 -11.17 6.62 4.39
C THR A 169 -9.78 6.17 3.92
N ILE A 170 -9.56 6.10 2.61
CA ILE A 170 -8.26 5.74 2.03
C ILE A 170 -7.21 6.78 2.36
N VAL A 171 -7.53 8.08 2.25
CA VAL A 171 -6.62 9.17 2.59
C VAL A 171 -6.27 9.18 4.08
N ASP A 172 -7.24 8.94 4.96
CA ASP A 172 -6.98 8.79 6.39
C ASP A 172 -6.02 7.62 6.67
N LYS A 173 -6.21 6.49 5.97
CA LYS A 173 -5.30 5.34 6.05
C LYS A 173 -3.89 5.66 5.51
N ILE A 174 -3.78 6.37 4.39
CA ILE A 174 -2.50 6.83 3.84
C ILE A 174 -1.76 7.73 4.84
N ASN A 175 -2.45 8.69 5.45
CA ASN A 175 -1.88 9.59 6.45
C ASN A 175 -1.40 8.82 7.70
N ALA A 176 -2.16 7.83 8.15
CA ALA A 176 -1.80 6.98 9.28
C ALA A 176 -0.56 6.11 8.97
N LEU A 177 -0.53 5.44 7.81
CA LEU A 177 0.61 4.65 7.36
C LEU A 177 1.87 5.51 7.22
N SER A 178 1.73 6.70 6.62
CA SER A 178 2.83 7.66 6.47
C SER A 178 3.43 8.07 7.81
N SER A 179 2.58 8.28 8.82
CA SER A 179 3.02 8.63 10.18
C SER A 179 3.77 7.49 10.86
N GLN A 180 3.27 6.25 10.74
CA GLN A 180 3.94 5.06 11.26
C GLN A 180 5.29 4.81 10.57
N ILE A 181 5.37 5.00 9.25
CA ILE A 181 6.63 4.88 8.50
C ILE A 181 7.64 5.94 8.97
N ALA A 182 7.20 7.18 9.19
CA ALA A 182 8.07 8.24 9.68
C ALA A 182 8.61 7.93 11.10
N GLU A 183 7.79 7.36 11.96
CA GLU A 183 8.23 6.90 13.30
C GLU A 183 9.26 5.78 13.19
N LEU A 184 9.01 4.77 12.35
CA LEU A 184 9.96 3.68 12.11
C LEU A 184 11.27 4.20 11.50
N ASN A 185 11.22 5.17 10.60
CA ASN A 185 12.42 5.81 10.05
C ASN A 185 13.29 6.45 11.15
N LEU A 186 12.67 7.14 12.12
CA LEU A 186 13.42 7.72 13.25
C LEU A 186 14.05 6.64 14.13
N GLN A 187 13.32 5.56 14.42
CA GLN A 187 13.84 4.44 15.23
C GLN A 187 14.98 3.70 14.53
N ILE A 188 14.83 3.40 13.23
CA ILE A 188 15.87 2.76 12.40
C ILE A 188 17.12 3.64 12.37
N SER A 189 16.95 4.92 12.05
CA SER A 189 18.08 5.85 11.96
C SER A 189 18.82 5.99 13.30
N ALA A 190 18.10 6.04 14.42
CA ALA A 190 18.70 6.09 15.75
C ALA A 190 19.49 4.82 16.10
N MET A 191 18.99 3.63 15.76
CA MET A 191 19.68 2.35 15.99
C MET A 191 20.91 2.17 15.09
N GLU A 192 20.81 2.57 13.83
CA GLU A 192 21.85 2.35 12.82
C GLU A 192 22.97 3.37 12.89
N THR A 193 22.71 4.56 13.43
CA THR A 193 23.77 5.51 13.81
C THR A 193 24.75 4.88 14.82
N GLY A 194 24.27 3.94 15.65
CA GLY A 194 25.10 3.16 16.58
C GLY A 194 25.84 1.96 15.96
N GLY A 195 25.80 1.80 14.64
CA GLY A 195 26.45 0.69 13.92
C GLY A 195 25.74 -0.66 14.04
N LYS A 196 24.50 -0.68 14.54
CA LYS A 196 23.68 -1.91 14.69
C LYS A 196 22.56 -1.92 13.65
N SER A 197 22.34 -3.04 12.98
CA SER A 197 21.24 -3.17 12.01
C SER A 197 19.88 -3.29 12.69
N ALA A 198 18.90 -2.50 12.26
CA ALA A 198 17.54 -2.50 12.79
C ALA A 198 16.60 -3.42 11.97
N ASN A 199 16.97 -4.70 11.81
CA ASN A 199 16.34 -5.61 10.85
C ASN A 199 14.81 -5.75 11.02
N ASP A 200 14.32 -5.95 12.25
CA ASP A 200 12.89 -6.16 12.49
C ASP A 200 12.08 -4.87 12.25
N LEU A 201 12.66 -3.70 12.56
CA LEU A 201 12.03 -2.41 12.25
C LEU A 201 11.98 -2.16 10.74
N ARG A 202 13.02 -2.58 10.00
CA ARG A 202 13.02 -2.53 8.53
C ARG A 202 11.95 -3.44 7.94
N ASP A 203 11.77 -4.66 8.44
CA ASP A 203 10.69 -5.57 8.03
C ASP A 203 9.31 -4.93 8.25
N GLN A 204 9.08 -4.34 9.44
CA GLN A 204 7.83 -3.64 9.74
C GLN A 204 7.61 -2.45 8.80
N ARG A 205 8.64 -1.65 8.54
CA ARG A 205 8.55 -0.51 7.64
C ARG A 205 8.22 -0.96 6.22
N ASP A 206 8.89 -1.98 5.71
CA ASP A 206 8.67 -2.48 4.35
C ASP A 206 7.26 -3.05 4.17
N LYS A 207 6.71 -3.70 5.21
CA LYS A 207 5.29 -4.08 5.24
C LYS A 207 4.37 -2.86 5.07
N LEU A 208 4.60 -1.80 5.84
CA LEU A 208 3.77 -0.59 5.76
C LEU A 208 3.92 0.13 4.41
N VAL A 209 5.12 0.11 3.82
CA VAL A 209 5.37 0.63 2.47
C VAL A 209 4.63 -0.20 1.43
N GLY A 210 4.59 -1.52 1.59
CA GLY A 210 3.79 -2.42 0.77
C GLY A 210 2.30 -2.10 0.84
N GLU A 211 1.75 -1.96 2.04
CA GLU A 211 0.36 -1.55 2.25
C GLU A 211 0.06 -0.17 1.65
N LEU A 212 0.98 0.79 1.80
CA LEU A 212 0.86 2.12 1.22
C LEU A 212 0.86 2.08 -0.31
N SER A 213 1.73 1.26 -0.91
CA SER A 213 1.85 1.12 -2.37
C SER A 213 0.58 0.56 -3.03
N GLN A 214 -0.24 -0.19 -2.29
CA GLN A 214 -1.54 -0.67 -2.75
C GLN A 214 -2.61 0.44 -2.78
N LEU A 215 -2.45 1.49 -1.97
CA LEU A 215 -3.41 2.59 -1.85
C LEU A 215 -3.10 3.76 -2.79
N VAL A 216 -1.81 4.00 -3.04
CA VAL A 216 -1.37 5.14 -3.85
C VAL A 216 -0.05 4.83 -4.53
N SER A 217 0.13 5.40 -5.73
CA SER A 217 1.40 5.31 -6.44
C SER A 217 2.49 6.06 -5.69
N ILE A 218 3.51 5.31 -5.27
CA ILE A 218 4.66 5.84 -4.54
C ILE A 218 5.97 5.49 -5.24
N GLN A 219 6.94 6.37 -5.08
CA GLN A 219 8.35 6.12 -5.31
C GLN A 219 9.07 6.35 -3.99
N TYR A 220 10.02 5.49 -3.66
CA TYR A 220 10.81 5.65 -2.45
C TYR A 220 12.28 5.35 -2.70
N PHE A 221 13.12 5.95 -1.87
CA PHE A 221 14.56 5.72 -1.84
C PHE A 221 15.08 5.76 -0.41
N GLU A 222 16.12 4.98 -0.17
CA GLU A 222 16.77 4.88 1.13
C GLU A 222 17.94 5.86 1.25
N THR A 223 18.01 6.55 2.38
CA THR A 223 19.09 7.47 2.75
C THR A 223 20.28 6.72 3.33
N LYS A 224 21.43 7.39 3.49
CA LYS A 224 22.63 6.76 4.06
C LYS A 224 22.44 6.34 5.53
N GLU A 225 21.54 7.02 6.21
CA GLU A 225 21.15 6.81 7.61
C GLU A 225 20.05 5.75 7.75
N GLY A 226 19.71 5.05 6.67
CA GLY A 226 18.76 3.93 6.67
C GLY A 226 17.29 4.33 6.62
N ALA A 227 16.95 5.63 6.58
CA ALA A 227 15.57 6.12 6.51
C ALA A 227 15.04 6.12 5.07
N TYR A 228 13.75 5.86 4.88
CA TYR A 228 13.08 5.97 3.58
C TYR A 228 12.46 7.34 3.37
N ASN A 229 12.73 7.93 2.21
CA ASN A 229 11.98 9.06 1.68
C ASN A 229 10.95 8.55 0.68
N ILE A 230 9.68 8.92 0.89
CA ILE A 230 8.55 8.48 0.07
C ILE A 230 7.96 9.69 -0.62
N VAL A 231 7.84 9.57 -1.94
CA VAL A 231 7.32 10.58 -2.85
C VAL A 231 6.13 9.98 -3.60
N LEU A 232 5.04 10.72 -3.71
CA LEU A 232 3.89 10.35 -4.51
C LEU A 232 4.25 10.37 -6.01
N GLY A 233 3.53 9.61 -6.83
CA GLY A 233 3.79 9.50 -8.28
C GLY A 233 3.91 10.82 -9.06
N LYS A 234 3.31 11.92 -8.56
CA LYS A 234 3.40 13.28 -9.13
C LYS A 234 4.56 14.13 -8.60
N GLY A 235 5.48 13.57 -7.80
CA GLY A 235 6.67 14.27 -7.29
C GLY A 235 6.45 15.00 -5.96
N PHE A 236 5.33 14.79 -5.28
CA PHE A 236 5.05 15.39 -3.98
C PHE A 236 5.55 14.51 -2.83
N ASN A 237 6.33 15.09 -1.90
CA ASN A 237 6.85 14.36 -0.75
C ASN A 237 5.73 13.95 0.20
N LEU A 238 5.71 12.70 0.63
CA LEU A 238 4.76 12.18 1.62
C LEU A 238 5.43 11.89 2.96
N VAL A 239 6.63 11.30 2.92
CA VAL A 239 7.47 11.03 4.09
C VAL A 239 8.91 11.42 3.78
N GLU A 240 9.53 12.16 4.69
CA GLU A 240 10.95 12.48 4.64
C GLU A 240 11.53 12.32 6.04
N LEU A 241 12.35 11.28 6.23
CA LEU A 241 12.92 10.96 7.54
C LEU A 241 11.79 10.80 8.59
N GLY A 242 11.69 11.69 9.57
CA GLY A 242 10.61 11.72 10.57
C GLY A 242 9.47 12.71 10.29
N ARG A 243 9.48 13.37 9.13
CA ARG A 243 8.44 14.33 8.74
C ARG A 243 7.44 13.68 7.79
N THR A 244 6.18 14.08 7.91
CA THR A 244 5.11 13.66 7.01
C THR A 244 4.37 14.86 6.45
N TRP A 245 3.84 14.69 5.25
CA TRP A 245 2.87 15.60 4.65
C TRP A 245 1.50 14.94 4.65
N LYS A 246 0.46 15.73 4.86
CA LYS A 246 -0.91 15.22 4.91
C LYS A 246 -1.57 15.32 3.55
N LEU A 247 -2.45 14.37 3.30
CA LEU A 247 -3.43 14.43 2.22
C LEU A 247 -4.81 14.78 2.79
N GLU A 248 -5.59 15.54 2.04
CA GLU A 248 -6.99 15.86 2.34
C GLU A 248 -7.88 15.58 1.14
N VAL A 249 -9.15 15.28 1.39
CA VAL A 249 -10.16 15.05 0.35
C VAL A 249 -11.24 16.12 0.43
N SER A 250 -11.68 16.62 -0.73
CA SER A 250 -12.87 17.46 -0.86
C SER A 250 -13.73 16.94 -2.02
N GLY A 251 -14.89 16.37 -1.70
CA GLY A 251 -15.70 15.66 -2.69
C GLY A 251 -14.97 14.43 -3.21
N THR A 252 -14.63 14.44 -4.50
CA THR A 252 -13.85 13.40 -5.20
C THR A 252 -12.41 13.84 -5.47
N ASP A 253 -12.03 15.08 -5.14
CA ASP A 253 -10.70 15.62 -5.35
C ASP A 253 -9.79 15.37 -4.13
N VAL A 254 -8.54 15.01 -4.40
CA VAL A 254 -7.49 14.80 -3.39
C VAL A 254 -6.47 15.92 -3.47
N TYR A 255 -6.06 16.43 -2.30
CA TYR A 255 -5.12 17.53 -2.16
C TYR A 255 -3.93 17.12 -1.31
N TRP A 256 -2.74 17.50 -1.75
CA TRP A 256 -1.53 17.48 -0.94
C TRP A 256 -1.39 18.79 -0.18
N ILE A 257 -1.07 18.70 1.11
CA ILE A 257 -0.94 19.86 1.99
C ILE A 257 0.54 20.22 2.14
N SER A 258 0.92 21.43 1.71
CA SER A 258 2.29 21.92 1.84
C SER A 258 2.66 22.23 3.30
N THR A 259 3.96 22.41 3.57
CA THR A 259 4.43 22.85 4.90
C THR A 259 3.86 24.21 5.33
N LYS A 260 3.38 25.01 4.39
CA LYS A 260 2.72 26.30 4.64
C LYS A 260 1.19 26.19 4.75
N GLY A 261 0.63 24.98 4.63
CA GLY A 261 -0.81 24.72 4.66
C GLY A 261 -1.53 24.97 3.33
N GLU A 262 -0.80 25.17 2.23
CA GLU A 262 -1.40 25.34 0.91
C GLU A 262 -1.91 23.99 0.38
N LYS A 263 -3.13 23.99 -0.19
CA LYS A 263 -3.75 22.82 -0.81
C LYS A 263 -3.36 22.77 -2.28
N ILE A 264 -2.66 21.71 -2.69
CA ILE A 264 -2.26 21.49 -4.07
C ILE A 264 -3.03 20.27 -4.59
N PRO A 265 -3.82 20.38 -5.68
CA PRO A 265 -4.55 19.26 -6.23
C PRO A 265 -3.59 18.19 -6.77
N LEU A 266 -3.92 16.92 -6.46
CA LEU A 266 -3.14 15.75 -6.84
C LEU A 266 -3.61 15.06 -8.11
#